data_AF-A0A7Y2CKD5-F1
#
_entry.id   AF-A0A7Y2CKD5-F1
#
_cell.length_a   1.000
_cell.length_b   1.000
_cell.length_c   1.000
_cell.angle_alpha   90.00
_cell.angle_beta   90.00
_cell.angle_gamma   90.00
#
_symmetry.space_group_name_H-M   'P 1'
#
loop_
_entity.id
_entity.type
_entity.pdbx_description
1 polymer ?
#
loop_
_entity_poly.entity_id
_entity_poly.type
_entity_poly.pdbx_seq_one_letter_code
_entity_poly.pdbx_strand_id
1 'polypeptide(L)'
;MTRNRWALLLAAVSLVLNLTRIDVAPDIHGDEIMYYQAGTSVAREGRLAWLENVPVWVHPPLFFLTEAAVVTFLPEDVDIFHGIHVVRGVGAVFGALTTAALFLLVAGAFGVRAGIFAAGLFLLDPFVLRICRRIMLESQMQFFLVAGLLVVQRAGERLTWGRGAAAAVLFGLALLTKEIALFAAGSVFVHALLARSRALVLGSVAVLAGAVIVWSAYPVWAAATGQWEELRAAKWLGAE
;
A
#
# COMPACT_ATOMS: atom_id res chain seq x y z
N MET A 1 -5.53 -29.06 -2.96
CA MET A 1 -4.48 -28.09 -2.57
C MET A 1 -4.89 -27.39 -1.28
N THR A 2 -3.94 -27.13 -0.37
CA THR A 2 -4.19 -26.32 0.84
C THR A 2 -4.44 -24.86 0.48
N ARG A 3 -5.05 -24.06 1.38
CA ARG A 3 -5.25 -22.61 1.16
C ARG A 3 -3.92 -21.91 0.85
N ASN A 4 -2.84 -22.25 1.56
CA ASN A 4 -1.53 -21.64 1.32
C ASN A 4 -0.99 -21.93 -0.08
N ARG A 5 -1.17 -23.17 -0.59
CA ARG A 5 -0.76 -23.51 -1.96
C ARG A 5 -1.54 -22.74 -3.01
N TRP A 6 -2.84 -22.52 -2.79
CA TRP A 6 -3.65 -21.67 -3.67
C TRP A 6 -3.22 -20.21 -3.63
N ALA A 7 -2.95 -19.66 -2.45
CA ALA A 7 -2.47 -18.28 -2.31
C ALA A 7 -1.15 -18.06 -3.07
N LEU A 8 -0.20 -19.00 -2.92
CA LEU A 8 1.09 -18.95 -3.64
C LEU A 8 0.90 -19.07 -5.15
N LEU A 9 0.05 -20.00 -5.61
CA LEU A 9 -0.25 -20.14 -7.04
C LEU A 9 -0.85 -18.86 -7.61
N LEU A 10 -1.84 -18.28 -6.94
CA LEU A 10 -2.51 -17.05 -7.40
C LEU A 10 -1.56 -15.84 -7.37
N ALA A 11 -0.70 -15.73 -6.35
CA ALA A 11 0.35 -14.71 -6.34
C ALA A 11 1.33 -14.88 -7.50
N ALA A 12 1.79 -16.10 -7.77
CA ALA A 12 2.69 -16.37 -8.89
C ALA A 12 2.04 -16.02 -10.24
N VAL A 13 0.77 -16.40 -10.44
CA VAL A 13 -0.01 -16.03 -11.63
C VAL A 13 -0.14 -14.51 -11.74
N SER A 14 -0.51 -13.82 -10.66
CA SER A 14 -0.60 -12.36 -10.63
C SER A 14 0.74 -11.71 -10.97
N LEU A 15 1.84 -12.20 -10.42
CA LEU A 15 3.17 -11.66 -10.67
C LEU A 15 3.55 -11.80 -12.15
N VAL A 16 3.35 -12.99 -12.72
CA VAL A 16 3.58 -13.24 -14.16
C VAL A 16 2.73 -12.31 -15.01
N LEU A 17 1.43 -12.18 -14.70
CA LEU A 17 0.54 -11.30 -15.45
C LEU A 17 0.96 -9.82 -15.39
N ASN A 18 1.41 -9.34 -14.24
CA ASN A 18 1.83 -7.95 -14.09
C ASN A 18 3.22 -7.68 -14.72
N LEU A 19 4.14 -8.64 -14.67
CA LEU A 19 5.48 -8.50 -15.25
C LEU A 19 5.52 -8.74 -16.76
N THR A 20 4.55 -9.47 -17.33
CA THR A 20 4.54 -9.79 -18.76
C THR A 20 4.43 -8.50 -19.58
N ARG A 21 5.47 -8.20 -20.38
CA ARG A 21 5.55 -7.00 -21.23
C ARG A 21 5.38 -5.68 -20.46
N ILE A 22 5.89 -5.61 -19.24
CA ILE A 22 5.80 -4.41 -18.37
C ILE A 22 6.57 -3.20 -18.93
N ASP A 23 7.52 -3.47 -19.82
CA ASP A 23 8.32 -2.56 -20.63
C ASP A 23 7.59 -2.01 -21.85
N VAL A 24 6.55 -2.69 -22.33
CA VAL A 24 5.81 -2.28 -23.53
C VAL A 24 4.47 -1.63 -23.20
N ALA A 25 3.81 -2.07 -22.13
CA ALA A 25 2.51 -1.57 -21.73
C ALA A 25 2.30 -1.71 -20.22
N PRO A 26 1.52 -0.83 -19.58
CA PRO A 26 0.83 0.32 -20.18
C PRO A 26 1.77 1.47 -20.53
N ASP A 27 1.30 2.42 -21.34
CA ASP A 27 1.99 3.71 -21.56
C ASP A 27 2.29 4.38 -20.21
N ILE A 28 3.37 5.14 -20.21
CA ILE A 28 3.85 5.85 -19.02
C ILE A 28 2.86 6.95 -18.66
N HIS A 29 2.45 6.95 -17.39
CA HIS A 29 1.58 7.96 -16.82
C HIS A 29 2.40 9.13 -16.25
N GLY A 30 1.84 10.33 -16.21
CA GLY A 30 2.49 11.51 -15.64
C GLY A 30 2.92 11.28 -14.19
N ASP A 31 2.05 10.68 -13.37
CA ASP A 31 2.36 10.37 -11.97
C ASP A 31 3.56 9.41 -11.82
N GLU A 32 3.80 8.51 -12.79
CA GLU A 32 4.95 7.59 -12.71
C GLU A 32 6.27 8.34 -12.82
N ILE A 33 6.31 9.42 -13.60
CA ILE A 33 7.50 10.28 -13.73
C ILE A 33 7.76 10.97 -12.40
N MET A 34 6.73 11.59 -11.83
CA MET A 34 6.83 12.30 -10.55
C MET A 34 7.23 11.35 -9.41
N TYR A 35 6.60 10.18 -9.31
CA TYR A 35 6.85 9.21 -8.25
C TYR A 35 8.25 8.60 -8.37
N TYR A 36 8.68 8.26 -9.60
CA TYR A 36 10.03 7.79 -9.84
C TYR A 36 11.09 8.85 -9.47
N GLN A 37 10.84 10.12 -9.78
CA GLN A 37 11.73 11.21 -9.37
C GLN A 37 11.81 11.34 -7.85
N ALA A 38 10.67 11.24 -7.15
CA ALA A 38 10.66 11.25 -5.68
C ALA A 38 11.44 10.07 -5.08
N GLY A 39 11.26 8.86 -5.61
CA GLY A 39 12.07 7.70 -5.21
C GLY A 39 13.56 7.91 -5.47
N THR A 40 13.91 8.54 -6.60
CA THR A 40 15.29 8.85 -6.96
C THR A 40 15.92 9.90 -6.05
N SER A 41 15.22 11.00 -5.74
CA SER A 41 15.71 12.02 -4.81
C SER A 41 15.89 11.46 -3.40
N VAL A 42 15.03 10.53 -2.95
CA VAL A 42 15.26 9.83 -1.68
C VAL A 42 16.53 8.97 -1.77
N ALA A 43 16.68 8.17 -2.83
CA ALA A 43 17.79 7.23 -2.97
C ALA A 43 19.15 7.91 -3.12
N ARG A 44 19.21 9.03 -3.85
CA ARG A 44 20.47 9.71 -4.22
C ARG A 44 20.81 10.90 -3.33
N GLU A 45 19.79 11.60 -2.84
CA GLU A 45 19.96 12.88 -2.16
C GLU A 45 19.46 12.83 -0.71
N GLY A 46 18.78 11.75 -0.30
CA GLY A 46 18.24 11.61 1.05
C GLY A 46 17.06 12.55 1.34
N ARG A 47 16.44 13.15 0.31
CA ARG A 47 15.33 14.09 0.44
C ARG A 47 14.08 13.61 -0.28
N LEU A 48 12.91 13.91 0.28
CA LEU A 48 11.62 13.56 -0.32
C LEU A 48 11.08 14.73 -1.15
N ALA A 49 11.34 14.72 -2.46
CA ALA A 49 11.00 15.82 -3.35
C ALA A 49 10.76 15.37 -4.79
N TRP A 50 9.86 16.03 -5.52
CA TRP A 50 9.56 15.76 -6.94
C TRP A 50 10.70 16.20 -7.85
N LEU A 51 11.20 17.41 -7.61
CA LEU A 51 12.22 18.09 -8.38
C LEU A 51 13.12 18.86 -7.41
N GLU A 52 14.14 19.53 -7.93
CA GLU A 52 14.98 20.43 -7.13
C GLU A 52 14.09 21.44 -6.38
N ASN A 53 14.10 21.38 -5.04
CA ASN A 53 13.34 22.24 -4.13
C ASN A 53 11.80 22.14 -4.14
N VAL A 54 11.20 21.12 -4.76
CA VAL A 54 9.74 20.90 -4.67
C VAL A 54 9.44 19.68 -3.80
N PRO A 55 9.11 19.85 -2.50
CA PRO A 55 8.94 18.72 -1.60
C PRO A 55 7.65 17.94 -1.87
N VAL A 56 7.66 16.63 -1.58
CA VAL A 56 6.47 15.77 -1.70
C VAL A 56 5.73 15.71 -0.38
N TRP A 57 4.71 16.55 -0.24
CA TRP A 57 3.86 16.53 0.96
C TRP A 57 2.38 16.20 0.70
N VAL A 58 1.99 16.11 -0.57
CA VAL A 58 0.63 15.70 -0.96
C VAL A 58 0.37 14.22 -0.62
N HIS A 59 1.40 13.38 -0.67
CA HIS A 59 1.32 11.95 -0.39
C HIS A 59 2.25 11.54 0.75
N PRO A 60 1.79 10.67 1.66
CA PRO A 60 2.65 10.04 2.65
C PRO A 60 3.80 9.24 2.01
N PRO A 61 4.91 9.00 2.74
CA PRO A 61 6.20 8.78 2.11
C PRO A 61 6.52 7.32 1.78
N LEU A 62 5.76 6.35 2.30
CA LEU A 62 6.21 4.95 2.35
C LEU A 62 6.45 4.36 0.96
N PHE A 63 5.64 4.72 -0.03
CA PHE A 63 5.81 4.24 -1.40
C PHE A 63 7.13 4.72 -1.98
N PHE A 64 7.42 6.02 -1.90
CA PHE A 64 8.66 6.59 -2.43
C PHE A 64 9.90 6.03 -1.72
N LEU A 65 9.81 5.77 -0.40
CA LEU A 65 10.87 5.08 0.34
C LEU A 65 11.08 3.63 -0.16
N THR A 66 9.99 2.96 -0.57
CA THR A 66 10.04 1.60 -1.11
C THR A 66 10.63 1.59 -2.52
N GLU A 67 10.27 2.55 -3.36
CA GLU A 67 10.88 2.76 -4.68
C GLU A 67 12.36 3.09 -4.56
N ALA A 68 12.73 3.99 -3.64
CA ALA A 68 14.10 4.39 -3.40
C ALA A 68 14.99 3.19 -3.07
N ALA A 69 14.48 2.20 -2.32
CA ALA A 69 15.20 0.97 -2.05
C ALA A 69 15.55 0.19 -3.32
N VAL A 70 14.69 0.23 -4.36
CA VAL A 70 14.97 -0.38 -5.67
C VAL A 70 15.94 0.50 -6.47
N VAL A 71 15.71 1.82 -6.49
CA VAL A 71 16.53 2.78 -7.25
C VAL A 71 17.99 2.78 -6.80
N THR A 72 18.28 2.54 -5.51
CA THR A 72 19.66 2.42 -5.00
C THR A 72 20.50 1.36 -5.73
N PHE A 73 19.87 0.35 -6.32
CA PHE A 73 20.56 -0.69 -7.09
C PHE A 73 20.71 -0.37 -8.59
N LEU A 74 20.12 0.72 -9.08
CA LEU A 74 20.25 1.15 -10.47
C LEU A 74 21.55 1.96 -10.67
N PRO A 75 22.11 1.98 -11.88
CA PRO A 75 23.14 2.95 -12.26
C PRO A 75 22.67 4.39 -12.09
N GLU A 76 23.59 5.32 -11.84
CA GLU A 76 23.25 6.75 -11.70
C GLU A 76 22.82 7.40 -13.02
N ASP A 77 23.34 6.90 -14.14
CA ASP A 77 23.07 7.37 -15.50
C ASP A 77 21.91 6.61 -16.18
N VAL A 78 21.13 5.84 -15.41
CA VAL A 78 19.98 5.12 -15.94
C VAL A 78 18.97 6.08 -16.56
N ASP A 79 18.56 5.80 -17.80
CA ASP A 79 17.49 6.54 -18.45
C ASP A 79 16.19 6.45 -17.64
N ILE A 80 15.44 7.56 -17.57
CA ILE A 80 14.23 7.66 -16.75
C ILE A 80 13.16 6.63 -17.15
N PHE A 81 13.00 6.36 -18.46
CA PHE A 81 12.01 5.40 -18.92
C PHE A 81 12.41 3.98 -18.50
N HIS A 82 13.68 3.63 -18.67
CA HIS A 82 14.19 2.34 -18.20
C HIS A 82 14.02 2.19 -16.68
N GLY A 83 14.38 3.22 -15.91
CA GLY A 83 14.21 3.24 -14.46
C GLY A 83 12.75 3.03 -14.04
N ILE A 84 11.82 3.74 -14.69
CA ILE A 84 10.38 3.56 -14.46
C ILE A 84 9.96 2.10 -14.70
N HIS A 85 10.38 1.50 -15.82
CA HIS A 85 10.02 0.12 -16.13
C HIS A 85 10.54 -0.90 -15.11
N VAL A 86 11.73 -0.68 -14.55
CA VAL A 86 12.24 -1.53 -13.46
C VAL A 86 11.41 -1.35 -12.19
N VAL A 87 11.14 -0.10 -11.80
CA VAL A 87 10.43 0.22 -10.56
C VAL A 87 8.95 -0.20 -10.60
N ARG A 88 8.33 -0.32 -11.78
CA ARG A 88 7.00 -0.96 -11.94
C ARG A 88 6.93 -2.37 -11.34
N GLY A 89 8.08 -3.06 -11.22
CA GLY A 89 8.17 -4.34 -10.50
C GLY A 89 7.67 -4.26 -9.06
N VAL A 90 7.81 -3.12 -8.38
CA VAL A 90 7.27 -2.87 -7.03
C VAL A 90 5.75 -3.03 -7.02
N GLY A 91 5.06 -2.37 -7.96
CA GLY A 91 3.61 -2.49 -8.12
C GLY A 91 3.18 -3.93 -8.41
N ALA A 92 3.92 -4.62 -9.26
CA ALA A 92 3.64 -6.02 -9.61
C ALA A 92 3.77 -6.96 -8.40
N VAL A 93 4.79 -6.77 -7.56
CA VAL A 93 4.99 -7.53 -6.32
C VAL A 93 3.85 -7.28 -5.34
N PHE A 94 3.49 -6.02 -5.08
CA PHE A 94 2.38 -5.72 -4.17
C PHE A 94 1.02 -6.18 -4.72
N GLY A 95 0.80 -6.13 -6.04
CA GLY A 95 -0.39 -6.70 -6.68
C GLY A 95 -0.48 -8.21 -6.45
N ALA A 96 0.64 -8.94 -6.58
CA ALA A 96 0.70 -10.37 -6.31
C ALA A 96 0.44 -10.70 -4.82
N LEU A 97 1.05 -9.94 -3.91
CA LEU A 97 0.83 -10.08 -2.48
C LEU A 97 -0.62 -9.77 -2.08
N THR A 98 -1.22 -8.72 -2.66
CA THR A 98 -2.63 -8.37 -2.48
C THR A 98 -3.54 -9.49 -2.95
N THR A 99 -3.25 -10.08 -4.12
CA THR A 99 -4.02 -11.21 -4.66
C THR A 99 -4.02 -12.40 -3.69
N ALA A 100 -2.86 -12.77 -3.13
CA ALA A 100 -2.77 -13.83 -2.13
C ALA A 100 -3.51 -13.48 -0.83
N ALA A 101 -3.33 -12.25 -0.32
CA ALA A 101 -3.98 -11.80 0.90
C ALA A 101 -5.51 -11.77 0.75
N LEU A 102 -6.01 -11.29 -0.39
CA LEU A 102 -7.43 -11.25 -0.73
C LEU A 102 -8.02 -12.65 -0.84
N PHE A 103 -7.32 -13.57 -1.53
CA PHE A 103 -7.72 -14.98 -1.56
C PHE A 103 -7.86 -15.55 -0.15
N LEU A 104 -6.85 -15.34 0.72
CA LEU A 104 -6.85 -15.87 2.08
C LEU A 104 -7.96 -15.26 2.94
N LEU A 105 -8.23 -13.97 2.78
CA LEU A 105 -9.29 -13.24 3.46
C LEU A 105 -10.65 -13.82 3.07
N VAL A 106 -10.96 -13.86 1.78
CA VAL A 106 -12.27 -14.30 1.30
C VAL A 106 -12.45 -15.82 1.51
N ALA A 107 -11.42 -16.63 1.28
CA ALA A 107 -11.48 -18.07 1.55
C ALA A 107 -11.62 -18.39 3.04
N GLY A 108 -11.11 -17.51 3.91
CA GLY A 108 -11.28 -17.58 5.36
C GLY A 108 -12.74 -17.48 5.78
N ALA A 109 -13.50 -16.56 5.17
CA ALA A 109 -14.90 -16.31 5.50
C ALA A 109 -15.90 -17.17 4.71
N PHE A 110 -15.66 -17.39 3.42
CA PHE A 110 -16.65 -17.93 2.48
C PHE A 110 -16.19 -19.19 1.74
N GLY A 111 -15.02 -19.73 2.11
CA GLY A 111 -14.46 -20.95 1.52
C GLY A 111 -13.66 -20.74 0.24
N VAL A 112 -12.92 -21.78 -0.16
CA VAL A 112 -11.87 -21.69 -1.19
C VAL A 112 -12.39 -21.19 -2.55
N ARG A 113 -13.58 -21.64 -2.98
CA ARG A 113 -14.16 -21.23 -4.27
C ARG A 113 -14.42 -19.73 -4.34
N ALA A 114 -15.01 -19.17 -3.27
CA ALA A 114 -15.23 -17.72 -3.17
C ALA A 114 -13.90 -16.95 -3.15
N GLY A 115 -12.88 -17.48 -2.47
CA GLY A 115 -11.54 -16.89 -2.48
C GLY A 115 -10.91 -16.86 -3.86
N ILE A 116 -10.99 -17.97 -4.62
CA ILE A 116 -10.48 -18.02 -6.00
C ILE A 116 -11.24 -17.00 -6.87
N PHE A 117 -12.55 -16.93 -6.73
CA PHE A 117 -13.37 -15.98 -7.48
C PHE A 117 -12.99 -14.52 -7.17
N ALA A 118 -12.85 -14.15 -5.90
CA ALA A 118 -12.46 -12.79 -5.51
C ALA A 118 -11.05 -12.42 -5.98
N ALA A 119 -10.09 -13.33 -5.83
CA ALA A 119 -8.75 -13.13 -6.37
C ALA A 119 -8.76 -13.03 -7.90
N GLY A 120 -9.56 -13.86 -8.57
CA GLY A 120 -9.77 -13.83 -10.02
C GLY A 120 -10.35 -12.50 -10.50
N LEU A 121 -11.36 -11.97 -9.82
CA LEU A 121 -11.90 -10.64 -10.10
C LEU A 121 -10.84 -9.56 -9.94
N PHE A 122 -10.09 -9.57 -8.84
CA PHE A 122 -9.02 -8.60 -8.62
C PHE A 122 -7.93 -8.67 -9.70
N LEU A 123 -7.43 -9.87 -10.01
CA LEU A 123 -6.30 -10.06 -10.93
C LEU A 123 -6.69 -9.86 -12.41
N LEU A 124 -7.97 -10.01 -12.76
CA LEU A 124 -8.46 -9.83 -14.13
C LEU A 124 -9.16 -8.49 -14.35
N ASP A 125 -9.37 -7.72 -13.29
CA ASP A 125 -9.93 -6.37 -13.41
C ASP A 125 -8.93 -5.47 -14.17
N PRO A 126 -9.35 -4.83 -15.28
CA PRO A 126 -8.45 -4.06 -16.12
C PRO A 126 -7.93 -2.79 -15.43
N PHE A 127 -8.69 -2.22 -14.50
CA PHE A 127 -8.25 -1.06 -13.74
C PHE A 127 -7.18 -1.47 -12.72
N VAL A 128 -7.40 -2.54 -11.97
CA VAL A 128 -6.42 -3.09 -11.02
C VAL A 128 -5.14 -3.50 -11.74
N LEU A 129 -5.24 -4.23 -12.86
CA LEU A 129 -4.09 -4.60 -13.67
C LEU A 129 -3.31 -3.37 -14.13
N ARG A 130 -3.98 -2.31 -14.58
CA ARG A 130 -3.31 -1.08 -15.00
C ARG A 130 -2.58 -0.40 -13.84
N ILE A 131 -3.17 -0.37 -12.66
CA ILE A 131 -2.57 0.22 -11.45
C ILE A 131 -1.37 -0.60 -10.98
N CYS A 132 -1.50 -1.94 -10.87
CA CYS A 132 -0.41 -2.81 -10.42
C CYS A 132 0.75 -2.92 -11.42
N ARG A 133 0.53 -2.58 -12.69
CA ARG A 133 1.58 -2.53 -13.73
C ARG A 133 2.24 -1.17 -13.86
N ARG A 134 1.90 -0.21 -13.00
CA ARG A 134 2.43 1.15 -12.99
C ARG A 134 3.06 1.45 -11.63
N ILE A 135 3.83 2.52 -11.60
CA ILE A 135 4.34 3.10 -10.36
C ILE A 135 3.20 3.88 -9.70
N MET A 136 2.33 3.20 -8.94
CA MET A 136 1.16 3.82 -8.30
C MET A 136 1.12 3.47 -6.82
N LEU A 137 0.84 4.46 -5.97
CA LEU A 137 0.75 4.31 -4.51
C LEU A 137 -0.28 3.24 -4.10
N GLU A 138 -1.35 3.11 -4.87
CA GLU A 138 -2.48 2.24 -4.60
C GLU A 138 -2.09 0.77 -4.45
N SER A 139 -1.13 0.26 -5.23
CA SER A 139 -0.76 -1.16 -5.17
C SER A 139 -0.21 -1.54 -3.80
N GLN A 140 0.65 -0.70 -3.22
CA GLN A 140 1.23 -0.93 -1.90
C GLN A 140 0.20 -0.67 -0.78
N MET A 141 -0.62 0.38 -0.93
CA MET A 141 -1.69 0.70 0.03
C MET A 141 -2.67 -0.47 0.15
N GLN A 142 -3.13 -1.01 -0.99
CA GLN A 142 -4.09 -2.11 -1.05
C GLN A 142 -3.54 -3.36 -0.35
N PHE A 143 -2.27 -3.70 -0.56
CA PHE A 143 -1.65 -4.85 0.11
C PHE A 143 -1.74 -4.72 1.63
N PHE A 144 -1.23 -3.60 2.18
CA PHE A 144 -1.21 -3.40 3.62
C PHE A 144 -2.62 -3.35 4.22
N LEU A 145 -3.57 -2.73 3.51
CA LEU A 145 -4.97 -2.69 3.91
C LEU A 145 -5.59 -4.09 3.98
N VAL A 146 -5.47 -4.89 2.92
CA VAL A 146 -6.04 -6.25 2.86
C VAL A 146 -5.34 -7.18 3.84
N ALA A 147 -4.03 -7.05 4.03
CA ALA A 147 -3.28 -7.78 5.04
C ALA A 147 -3.76 -7.44 6.47
N GLY A 148 -4.00 -6.15 6.77
CA GLY A 148 -4.56 -5.71 8.04
C GLY A 148 -5.94 -6.33 8.30
N LEU A 149 -6.83 -6.29 7.30
CA LEU A 149 -8.15 -6.95 7.36
C LEU A 149 -8.03 -8.46 7.60
N LEU A 150 -7.07 -9.13 6.95
CA LEU A 150 -6.83 -10.56 7.13
C LEU A 150 -6.38 -10.90 8.56
N VAL A 151 -5.54 -10.07 9.17
CA VAL A 151 -5.12 -10.24 10.57
C VAL A 151 -6.32 -10.10 11.51
N VAL A 152 -7.15 -9.07 11.31
CA VAL A 152 -8.36 -8.85 12.11
C VAL A 152 -9.33 -10.01 11.95
N GLN A 153 -9.61 -10.44 10.71
CA GLN A 153 -10.50 -11.56 10.45
C GLN A 153 -10.04 -12.84 11.17
N ARG A 154 -8.75 -13.16 11.14
CA ARG A 154 -8.20 -14.35 11.80
C ARG A 154 -8.20 -14.26 13.32
N ALA A 155 -8.36 -13.07 13.88
CA ALA A 155 -8.54 -12.91 15.32
C ALA A 155 -9.94 -13.30 15.79
N GLY A 156 -10.96 -13.21 14.91
CA GLY A 156 -12.35 -13.49 15.26
C GLY A 156 -12.88 -12.49 16.30
N GLU A 157 -13.55 -12.99 17.34
CA GLU A 157 -14.21 -12.15 18.34
C GLU A 157 -13.25 -11.49 19.35
N ARG A 158 -12.00 -11.96 19.44
CA ARG A 158 -11.02 -11.45 20.40
C ARG A 158 -9.71 -11.12 19.72
N LEU A 159 -9.42 -9.82 19.66
CA LEU A 159 -8.15 -9.30 19.18
C LEU A 159 -7.11 -9.42 20.29
N THR A 160 -6.18 -10.37 20.18
CA THR A 160 -5.03 -10.43 21.08
C THR A 160 -4.14 -9.21 20.85
N TRP A 161 -3.39 -8.79 21.87
CA TRP A 161 -2.50 -7.62 21.76
C TRP A 161 -1.55 -7.72 20.55
N GLY A 162 -0.92 -8.87 20.33
CA GLY A 162 -0.02 -9.08 19.18
C GLY A 162 -0.72 -8.97 17.82
N ARG A 163 -1.93 -9.51 17.67
CA ARG A 163 -2.72 -9.37 16.42
C ARG A 163 -3.22 -7.95 16.25
N GLY A 164 -3.59 -7.27 17.33
CA GLY A 164 -3.97 -5.86 17.31
C GLY A 164 -2.83 -4.95 16.89
N ALA A 165 -1.63 -5.14 17.46
CA ALA A 165 -0.43 -4.42 17.07
C ALA A 165 -0.08 -4.68 15.59
N ALA A 166 -0.13 -5.94 15.14
CA ALA A 166 0.12 -6.27 13.74
C ALA A 166 -0.89 -5.60 12.78
N ALA A 167 -2.18 -5.62 13.11
CA ALA A 167 -3.20 -4.94 12.32
C ALA A 167 -3.01 -3.41 12.32
N ALA A 168 -2.70 -2.82 13.48
CA ALA A 168 -2.41 -1.39 13.61
C ALA A 168 -1.22 -0.97 12.75
N VAL A 169 -0.12 -1.75 12.77
CA VAL A 169 1.05 -1.51 11.92
C VAL A 169 0.66 -1.60 10.44
N LEU A 170 -0.05 -2.64 10.02
CA LEU A 170 -0.46 -2.81 8.63
C LEU A 170 -1.37 -1.66 8.15
N PHE A 171 -2.39 -1.28 8.92
CA PHE A 171 -3.22 -0.13 8.56
C PHE A 171 -2.44 1.19 8.60
N GLY A 172 -1.50 1.36 9.53
CA GLY A 172 -0.61 2.51 9.59
C GLY A 172 0.31 2.61 8.37
N LEU A 173 0.86 1.48 7.89
CA LEU A 173 1.63 1.42 6.66
C LEU A 173 0.77 1.73 5.42
N ALA A 174 -0.49 1.28 5.41
CA ALA A 174 -1.44 1.67 4.36
C ALA A 174 -1.67 3.19 4.36
N LEU A 175 -1.85 3.81 5.53
CA LEU A 175 -1.97 5.26 5.70
C LEU A 175 -0.69 6.00 5.30
N LEU A 176 0.49 5.48 5.65
CA LEU A 176 1.79 6.00 5.23
C LEU A 176 2.05 5.82 3.73
N THR A 177 1.19 5.09 3.03
CA THR A 177 1.19 5.01 1.57
C THR A 177 0.18 6.00 0.99
N LYS A 178 -1.08 5.96 1.45
CA LYS A 178 -2.15 6.85 0.99
C LYS A 178 -3.25 6.97 2.04
N GLU A 179 -3.59 8.19 2.42
CA GLU A 179 -4.47 8.49 3.56
C GLU A 179 -5.92 8.03 3.37
N ILE A 180 -6.36 7.85 2.12
CA ILE A 180 -7.69 7.31 1.82
C ILE A 180 -7.90 5.89 2.40
N ALA A 181 -6.81 5.18 2.72
CA ALA A 181 -6.85 3.92 3.46
C ALA A 181 -7.59 4.03 4.80
N LEU A 182 -7.70 5.24 5.38
CA LEU A 182 -8.43 5.50 6.63
C LEU A 182 -9.89 5.04 6.54
N PHE A 183 -10.57 5.32 5.42
CA PHE A 183 -11.98 4.94 5.25
C PHE A 183 -12.14 3.42 5.24
N ALA A 184 -11.24 2.73 4.54
CA ALA A 184 -11.27 1.27 4.47
C ALA A 184 -10.87 0.62 5.80
N ALA A 185 -9.87 1.15 6.51
CA ALA A 185 -9.52 0.70 7.86
C ALA A 185 -10.68 0.94 8.85
N GLY A 186 -11.37 2.08 8.73
CA GLY A 186 -12.55 2.44 9.51
C GLY A 186 -13.72 1.46 9.36
N SER A 187 -13.78 0.68 8.27
CA SER A 187 -14.79 -0.36 8.10
C SER A 187 -14.74 -1.43 9.21
N VAL A 188 -13.58 -1.67 9.83
CA VAL A 188 -13.45 -2.59 10.98
C VAL A 188 -14.20 -2.05 12.19
N PHE A 189 -14.13 -0.74 12.43
CA PHE A 189 -14.89 -0.09 13.50
C PHE A 189 -16.39 -0.08 13.22
N VAL A 190 -16.79 0.22 11.97
CA VAL A 190 -18.20 0.15 11.57
C VAL A 190 -18.74 -1.27 11.76
N HIS A 191 -17.99 -2.30 11.34
CA HIS A 191 -18.35 -3.69 11.58
C HIS A 191 -18.51 -4.02 13.07
N ALA A 192 -17.59 -3.55 13.91
CA ALA A 192 -17.66 -3.74 15.35
C ALA A 192 -18.91 -3.09 15.98
N LEU A 193 -19.29 -1.90 15.52
CA LEU A 193 -20.53 -1.23 15.93
C LEU A 193 -21.77 -2.02 15.51
N LEU A 194 -21.80 -2.49 14.25
CA LEU A 194 -22.91 -3.30 13.74
C LEU A 194 -23.03 -4.65 14.45
N ALA A 195 -21.91 -5.26 14.83
CA ALA A 195 -21.86 -6.48 15.63
C ALA A 195 -22.28 -6.26 17.10
N ARG A 196 -22.48 -5.00 17.53
CA ARG A 196 -22.87 -4.62 18.90
C ARG A 196 -21.99 -5.21 19.99
N SER A 197 -20.71 -5.47 19.67
CA SER A 197 -19.76 -6.08 20.60
C SER A 197 -18.81 -5.02 21.17
N ARG A 198 -18.94 -4.72 22.46
CA ARG A 198 -18.05 -3.77 23.16
C ARG A 198 -16.58 -4.16 23.02
N ALA A 199 -16.27 -5.45 23.06
CA ALA A 199 -14.90 -5.94 22.91
C ALA A 199 -14.33 -5.63 21.52
N LEU A 200 -15.13 -5.83 20.46
CA LEU A 200 -14.73 -5.50 19.08
C LEU A 200 -14.62 -3.98 18.88
N VAL A 201 -15.49 -3.20 19.51
CA VAL A 201 -15.43 -1.73 19.43
C VAL A 201 -14.14 -1.22 20.08
N LEU A 202 -13.83 -1.65 21.30
CA LEU A 202 -12.58 -1.24 21.97
C LEU A 202 -11.34 -1.73 21.21
N GLY A 203 -11.37 -2.97 20.69
CA GLY A 203 -10.29 -3.52 19.88
C GLY A 203 -10.06 -2.75 18.58
N SER A 204 -11.12 -2.39 17.86
CA SER A 204 -11.03 -1.61 16.63
C SER A 204 -10.57 -0.17 16.88
N VAL A 205 -11.02 0.47 17.97
CA VAL A 205 -10.49 1.78 18.40
C VAL A 205 -9.00 1.69 18.68
N ALA A 206 -8.54 0.67 19.42
CA ALA A 206 -7.12 0.48 19.70
C ALA A 206 -6.29 0.27 18.43
N VAL A 207 -6.80 -0.51 17.46
CA VAL A 207 -6.14 -0.73 16.17
C VAL A 207 -6.05 0.56 15.36
N LEU A 208 -7.14 1.33 15.27
CA LEU A 208 -7.15 2.59 14.53
C LEU A 208 -6.25 3.64 15.18
N ALA A 209 -6.27 3.74 16.51
CA ALA A 209 -5.35 4.61 17.25
C ALA A 209 -3.89 4.21 17.00
N GLY A 210 -3.56 2.91 17.04
CA GLY A 210 -2.23 2.41 16.70
C GLY A 210 -1.83 2.71 15.25
N ALA A 211 -2.76 2.61 14.30
CA ALA A 211 -2.52 2.95 12.90
C ALA A 211 -2.20 4.45 12.72
N VAL A 212 -2.90 5.32 13.45
CA VAL A 212 -2.62 6.77 13.47
C VAL A 212 -1.25 7.06 14.10
N ILE A 213 -0.86 6.32 15.14
CA ILE A 213 0.49 6.44 15.74
C ILE A 213 1.58 6.05 14.74
N VAL A 214 1.37 5.01 13.93
CA VAL A 214 2.32 4.63 12.89
C VAL A 214 2.35 5.69 11.78
N TRP A 215 1.18 6.17 11.35
CA TRP A 215 1.07 7.24 10.37
C TRP A 215 1.70 8.56 10.82
N SER A 216 1.69 8.87 12.12
CA SER A 216 2.25 10.11 12.65
C SER A 216 3.76 10.24 12.44
N ALA A 217 4.46 9.16 12.11
CA ALA A 217 5.85 9.22 11.65
C ALA A 217 6.02 10.22 10.48
N TYR A 218 5.00 10.38 9.63
CA TYR A 218 5.01 11.32 8.51
C TYR A 218 5.02 12.80 8.93
N PRO A 219 4.01 13.32 9.66
CA PRO A 219 4.06 14.70 10.15
C PRO A 219 5.20 14.97 11.14
N VAL A 220 5.60 13.97 11.94
CA VAL A 220 6.77 14.09 12.83
C VAL A 220 8.05 14.26 12.02
N TRP A 221 8.21 13.50 10.92
CA TRP A 221 9.35 13.68 10.03
C TRP A 221 9.38 15.08 9.43
N ALA A 222 8.26 15.57 8.89
CA ALA A 222 8.16 16.93 8.34
C ALA A 222 8.57 17.99 9.37
N ALA A 223 8.05 17.90 10.60
CA ALA A 223 8.41 18.82 11.68
C ALA A 223 9.91 18.72 12.06
N ALA A 224 10.46 17.52 12.14
CA ALA A 224 11.87 17.29 12.47
C ALA A 224 12.83 17.83 11.40
N THR A 225 12.41 17.89 10.14
CA THR A 225 13.19 18.47 9.03
C THR A 225 12.90 19.94 8.79
N GLY A 226 12.09 20.59 9.63
CA GLY A 226 11.71 22.00 9.47
C GLY A 226 10.74 22.27 8.30
N GLN A 227 10.07 21.23 7.79
CA GLN A 227 9.18 21.29 6.62
C GLN A 227 7.69 21.19 7.01
N TRP A 228 7.35 21.62 8.23
CA TRP A 228 5.99 21.51 8.77
C TRP A 228 5.00 22.41 8.02
N GLU A 229 5.40 23.63 7.67
CA GLU A 229 4.50 24.59 7.02
C GLU A 229 4.19 24.16 5.58
N GLU A 230 5.15 23.55 4.87
CA GLU A 230 4.96 22.98 3.54
C GLU A 230 4.01 21.79 3.58
N LEU A 231 4.17 20.89 4.56
CA LEU A 231 3.21 19.82 4.79
C LEU A 231 1.81 20.38 5.07
N ARG A 232 1.75 21.42 5.91
CA ARG A 232 0.49 22.03 6.29
C ARG A 232 -0.20 22.68 5.09
N ALA A 233 0.55 23.37 4.25
CA ALA A 233 0.05 24.00 3.03
C ALA A 233 -0.50 22.94 2.06
N ALA A 234 0.26 21.86 1.82
CA ALA A 234 -0.15 20.78 0.93
C ALA A 234 -1.41 20.03 1.40
N LYS A 235 -1.59 19.87 2.72
CA LYS A 235 -2.71 19.09 3.28
C LYS A 235 -3.99 19.89 3.52
N TRP A 236 -3.88 21.16 3.92
CA TRP A 236 -5.03 21.92 4.40
C TRP A 236 -5.31 23.20 3.62
N LEU A 237 -4.31 23.76 2.93
CA LEU A 237 -4.48 25.03 2.21
C LEU A 237 -4.71 24.83 0.71
N GLY A 238 -4.54 23.61 0.20
CA GLY A 238 -4.77 23.28 -1.21
C GLY A 238 -3.84 24.03 -2.16
N ALA A 239 -2.68 24.47 -1.67
CA ALA A 239 -1.67 25.12 -2.50
C ALA A 239 -0.92 24.05 -3.29
N GLU A 240 -1.23 23.95 -4.59
CA GLU A 240 -0.36 23.38 -5.62
C GLU A 240 0.59 24.46 -6.14
#